data_AF-A0A8X6LDY4-F1
#
_entry.id   AF-A0A8X6LDY4-F1
#
_cell.length_a   1.000
_cell.length_b   1.000
_cell.length_c   1.000
_cell.angle_alpha   90.00
_cell.angle_beta   90.00
_cell.angle_gamma   90.00
#
_symmetry.space_group_name_H-M   'P 1'
#
loop_
_entity.id
_entity.type
_entity.pdbx_description
1 polymer ?
#
loop_
_entity_poly.entity_id
_entity_poly.type
_entity_poly.pdbx_seq_one_letter_code
_entity_poly.pdbx_strand_id
1 'polypeptide(L)'
;MVKTVKEPLRKILEDHFLVFEELTTLLAEIKNIVNLRPFTYVSDDKDDPEPLTPANFLYFGRNDFDYPMQFAELFDKHSPKRHHDEENFIKLCF
;
A
#
# COMPACT_ATOMS: atom_id res chain seq x y z
N MET A 1 3.99 -8.96 -4.82
CA MET A 1 3.38 -8.84 -3.48
C MET A 1 3.81 -9.96 -2.54
N VAL A 2 3.52 -11.24 -2.80
CA VAL A 2 3.87 -12.31 -1.82
C VAL A 2 5.36 -12.38 -1.50
N LYS A 3 6.25 -12.22 -2.49
CA LYS A 3 7.71 -12.25 -2.28
C LYS A 3 8.23 -11.05 -1.45
N THR A 4 7.65 -9.87 -1.62
CA THR A 4 8.11 -8.64 -0.95
C THR A 4 7.88 -8.67 0.56
N VAL A 5 6.95 -9.51 1.03
CA VAL A 5 6.72 -9.78 2.45
C VAL A 5 7.53 -10.99 2.93
N LYS A 6 7.55 -12.09 2.16
CA LYS A 6 8.21 -13.33 2.59
C LYS A 6 9.73 -13.25 2.66
N GLU A 7 10.37 -12.49 1.77
CA GLU A 7 11.83 -12.37 1.76
C GLU A 7 12.40 -11.69 3.02
N PRO A 8 11.91 -10.51 3.46
CA PRO A 8 12.40 -9.92 4.70
C PRO A 8 12.09 -10.77 5.93
N LEU A 9 10.90 -11.40 6.00
CA LEU A 9 10.60 -12.34 7.07
C LEU A 9 11.60 -13.50 7.13
N ARG A 10 11.92 -14.11 6.00
CA ARG A 10 12.89 -15.22 5.96
C ARG A 10 14.28 -14.79 6.42
N LYS A 11 14.74 -13.59 6.04
CA LYS A 11 16.06 -13.06 6.42
C LYS A 11 16.17 -12.73 7.91
N ILE A 12 15.06 -12.38 8.55
CA ILE A 12 15.06 -11.96 9.96
C ILE A 12 14.80 -13.16 10.86
N LEU A 13 13.93 -14.07 10.44
CA LEU A 13 13.55 -15.24 11.21
C LEU A 13 14.56 -16.38 11.14
N GLU A 14 15.46 -16.44 10.13
CA GLU A 14 16.42 -17.53 9.86
C GLU A 14 16.38 -18.68 10.87
N ASP A 15 17.15 -18.59 11.97
CA ASP A 15 17.08 -19.49 13.14
C ASP A 15 16.59 -18.79 14.42
N HIS A 16 16.03 -17.59 14.30
CA HIS A 16 15.52 -16.77 15.40
C HIS A 16 14.02 -16.96 15.62
N PHE A 17 13.65 -17.27 16.86
CA PHE A 17 12.26 -17.23 17.30
C PHE A 17 11.96 -15.86 17.90
N LEU A 18 11.03 -15.15 17.28
CA LEU A 18 10.52 -13.87 17.79
C LEU A 18 9.36 -14.10 18.75
N VAL A 19 9.29 -13.28 19.80
CA VAL A 19 8.06 -13.21 20.59
C VAL A 19 6.96 -12.51 19.80
N PHE A 20 5.71 -12.65 20.25
CA PHE A 20 4.55 -12.11 19.55
C PHE A 20 4.66 -10.59 19.27
N GLU A 21 5.18 -9.82 20.23
CA GLU A 21 5.36 -8.38 20.10
C GLU A 21 6.40 -8.00 19.03
N GLU A 22 7.51 -8.73 18.99
CA GLU A 22 8.57 -8.54 17.98
C GLU A 22 8.08 -8.90 16.58
N LEU A 23 7.38 -10.03 16.44
CA LEU A 23 6.79 -10.44 15.17
C LEU A 23 5.76 -9.42 14.68
N THR A 24 4.94 -8.89 15.59
CA THR A 24 3.93 -7.87 15.26
C THR A 24 4.59 -6.59 14.78
N THR A 25 5.64 -6.14 15.47
CA THR A 25 6.43 -4.97 15.07
C THR A 25 7.05 -5.18 13.69
N LEU A 26 7.70 -6.32 13.48
CA LEU A 26 8.32 -6.67 12.21
C LEU A 26 7.31 -6.65 11.04
N LEU A 27 6.14 -7.25 11.24
CA LEU A 27 5.08 -7.25 10.23
C LEU A 27 4.55 -5.85 9.95
N ALA A 28 4.45 -4.99 10.97
CA ALA A 28 4.05 -3.60 10.80
C ALA A 28 5.06 -2.80 9.98
N GLU A 29 6.36 -3.02 10.19
CA GLU A 29 7.43 -2.39 9.39
C GLU A 29 7.38 -2.85 7.93
N ILE A 30 7.29 -4.16 7.71
CA ILE A 30 7.20 -4.72 6.35
C ILE A 30 5.96 -4.19 5.63
N LYS A 31 4.82 -4.13 6.33
CA LYS A 31 3.59 -3.52 5.80
C LYS A 31 3.84 -2.09 5.35
N ASN A 32 4.45 -1.28 6.21
CA ASN A 32 4.67 0.13 5.94
C ASN A 32 5.59 0.32 4.72
N ILE A 33 6.69 -0.43 4.65
CA ILE A 33 7.62 -0.40 3.51
C ILE A 33 6.92 -0.79 2.22
N VAL A 34 6.14 -1.87 2.24
CA VAL A 34 5.42 -2.33 1.03
C VAL A 34 4.41 -1.28 0.60
N ASN A 35 3.60 -0.74 1.53
CA ASN A 35 2.53 0.18 1.20
C ASN A 35 3.00 1.58 0.78
N LEU A 36 4.15 2.05 1.28
CA LEU A 36 4.73 3.34 0.91
C LEU A 36 5.64 3.27 -0.31
N ARG A 37 5.93 2.07 -0.83
CA ARG A 37 6.81 1.92 -1.99
C ARG A 37 6.17 2.55 -3.24
N PRO A 38 6.86 3.47 -3.94
CA PRO A 38 6.40 4.00 -5.21
C PRO A 38 6.22 2.92 -6.29
N PHE A 39 5.08 2.96 -6.97
CA PHE A 39 4.79 2.28 -8.23
C PHE A 39 5.17 3.11 -9.45
N THR A 40 5.18 4.44 -9.32
CA THR A 40 5.60 5.36 -10.39
C THR A 40 6.96 5.97 -10.09
N TYR A 41 7.49 6.68 -11.08
CA TYR A 41 8.72 7.46 -10.93
C TYR A 41 8.58 8.48 -9.79
N VAL A 42 9.66 8.64 -9.02
CA VAL A 42 9.79 9.67 -8.01
C VAL A 42 10.54 10.83 -8.66
N SER A 43 9.87 11.96 -8.82
CA SER A 43 10.49 13.18 -9.36
C SER A 43 11.12 14.01 -8.24
N ASP A 44 12.19 14.72 -8.59
CA ASP A 44 12.81 15.74 -7.72
C ASP A 44 12.17 17.13 -7.93
N ASP A 45 11.34 17.28 -8.97
CA ASP A 45 10.56 18.50 -9.21
C ASP A 45 9.37 18.56 -8.26
N LYS A 46 9.13 19.74 -7.67
CA LYS A 46 8.03 19.97 -6.72
C LYS A 46 6.71 20.24 -7.40
N ASP A 47 6.75 20.66 -8.67
CA ASP A 47 5.56 20.87 -9.47
C ASP A 47 5.07 19.55 -10.09
N ASP A 48 5.92 18.53 -10.07
CA ASP A 48 5.55 17.17 -10.48
C ASP A 48 4.66 16.52 -9.41
N PRO A 49 3.72 15.68 -9.84
CA PRO A 49 2.76 15.07 -8.95
C PRO A 49 3.40 13.94 -8.13
N GLU A 50 2.92 13.77 -6.89
CA GLU A 50 3.44 12.75 -5.98
C GLU A 50 3.38 11.34 -6.60
N PRO A 51 4.40 10.50 -6.33
CA PRO A 51 4.43 9.15 -6.86
C PRO A 51 3.30 8.30 -6.28
N LEU A 52 2.68 7.47 -7.13
CA LEU A 52 1.65 6.55 -6.69
C LEU A 52 2.27 5.43 -5.85
N THR A 53 1.71 5.18 -4.68
CA THR A 53 2.05 4.06 -3.81
C THR A 53 0.84 3.14 -3.64
N PRO A 54 1.00 1.87 -3.23
CA PRO A 54 -0.13 1.01 -2.89
C PRO A 54 -1.06 1.63 -1.85
N ALA A 55 -0.53 2.40 -0.88
CA ALA A 55 -1.32 3.07 0.14
C ALA A 55 -2.38 4.03 -0.46
N ASN A 56 -2.08 4.70 -1.57
CA ASN A 56 -3.04 5.62 -2.21
C ASN A 56 -4.37 4.91 -2.58
N PHE A 57 -4.32 3.62 -2.90
CA PHE A 57 -5.50 2.82 -3.24
C PHE A 57 -6.28 2.32 -2.01
N LEU A 58 -5.67 2.33 -0.81
CA LEU A 58 -6.31 1.86 0.43
C LEU A 58 -7.30 2.87 1.03
N TYR A 59 -7.11 4.16 0.72
CA TYR A 59 -7.96 5.23 1.23
C TYR A 59 -8.99 5.72 0.21
N PHE A 60 -9.03 5.07 -0.97
CA PHE A 60 -9.89 5.46 -2.07
C PHE A 60 -11.36 5.45 -1.65
N GLY A 61 -12.05 6.58 -1.79
CA GLY A 61 -13.44 6.76 -1.36
C GLY A 61 -13.63 7.37 0.04
N ARG A 62 -12.55 7.65 0.80
CA ARG A 62 -12.64 8.55 1.96
C ARG A 62 -12.53 9.98 1.46
N ASN A 63 -13.53 10.80 1.78
CA ASN A 63 -13.62 12.21 1.35
C ASN A 63 -12.52 13.13 1.94
N ASP A 64 -11.68 12.61 2.82
CA ASP A 64 -10.71 13.38 3.59
C ASP A 64 -9.30 13.40 2.95
N PHE A 65 -9.09 12.72 1.82
CA PHE A 65 -7.80 12.68 1.13
C PHE A 65 -7.86 13.49 -0.17
N ASP A 66 -7.13 14.60 -0.20
CA ASP A 66 -6.81 15.33 -1.44
C ASP A 66 -5.87 14.44 -2.27
N TYR A 67 -6.45 13.68 -3.20
CA TYR A 67 -5.68 12.92 -4.16
C TYR A 67 -5.10 13.87 -5.21
N PRO A 68 -3.83 13.68 -5.63
CA PRO A 68 -3.28 14.46 -6.73
C PRO A 68 -4.17 14.28 -7.97
N MET A 69 -4.48 15.39 -8.65
CA MET A 69 -5.51 15.49 -9.70
C MET A 69 -5.38 14.41 -10.80
N GLN A 70 -4.15 14.01 -11.11
CA GLN A 70 -3.83 12.92 -12.04
C GLN A 70 -4.45 11.56 -11.68
N PHE A 71 -4.66 11.30 -10.39
CA PHE A 71 -5.21 10.05 -9.90
C PHE A 71 -6.71 10.02 -10.11
N ALA A 72 -7.41 11.12 -9.83
CA ALA A 72 -8.85 11.25 -10.08
C ALA A 72 -9.21 10.94 -11.54
N GLU A 73 -8.40 11.42 -12.49
CA GLU A 73 -8.61 11.21 -13.94
C GLU A 73 -8.50 9.74 -14.38
N LEU A 74 -7.67 8.92 -13.71
CA LEU A 74 -7.52 7.49 -14.03
C LEU A 74 -8.79 6.68 -13.71
N PHE A 75 -9.52 7.06 -12.66
CA PHE A 75 -10.72 6.33 -12.21
C PHE A 75 -12.00 6.81 -12.88
N ASP A 76 -12.09 8.08 -13.24
CA ASP A 76 -13.22 8.59 -14.04
C ASP A 76 -13.35 7.84 -15.37
N LYS A 77 -12.22 7.40 -15.94
CA LYS A 77 -12.20 6.59 -17.17
C LYS A 77 -12.64 5.13 -16.98
N HIS A 78 -12.64 4.62 -15.74
CA HIS A 78 -12.84 3.18 -15.50
C HIS A 78 -14.08 2.83 -14.67
N SER A 79 -14.86 3.79 -14.18
CA SER A 79 -15.96 3.58 -13.23
C SER A 79 -16.94 2.47 -13.63
N PRO A 80 -16.84 1.24 -13.06
CA PRO A 80 -17.88 0.23 -13.18
C PRO A 80 -18.85 0.44 -12.02
N LYS A 81 -20.16 0.31 -12.29
CA LYS A 81 -21.23 0.50 -11.29
C LYS A 81 -20.92 -0.31 -10.02
N ARG A 82 -20.66 0.40 -8.92
CA ARG A 82 -20.26 -0.16 -7.62
C ARG A 82 -21.40 -0.97 -7.01
N HIS A 83 -21.22 -2.28 -6.91
CA HIS A 83 -21.97 -3.11 -5.97
C HIS A 83 -21.12 -3.29 -4.71
N HIS A 84 -21.82 -3.18 -3.59
CA HIS A 84 -21.34 -3.06 -2.22
C HIS A 84 -20.63 -4.33 -1.74
N ASP A 85 -19.31 -4.28 -1.48
CA ASP A 85 -18.57 -5.27 -0.70
C ASP A 85 -17.27 -4.62 -0.15
N GLU A 86 -17.44 -3.76 0.86
CA GLU A 86 -16.35 -3.00 1.50
C GLU A 86 -15.46 -3.85 2.44
N GLU A 87 -15.87 -5.08 2.79
CA GLU A 87 -15.16 -5.90 3.77
C GLU A 87 -13.97 -6.72 3.21
N ASN A 88 -13.86 -6.89 1.89
CA ASN A 88 -12.81 -7.74 1.30
C ASN A 88 -11.57 -6.98 0.80
N PHE A 89 -11.65 -5.66 0.59
CA PHE A 89 -10.51 -4.90 0.05
C PHE A 89 -9.40 -4.68 1.09
N ILE A 90 -9.75 -4.51 2.36
CA ILE A 90 -8.77 -4.31 3.44
C ILE A 90 -7.97 -5.60 3.72
N LYS A 91 -8.50 -6.77 3.36
CA LYS A 91 -7.81 -8.06 3.47
C LYS A 91 -6.82 -8.33 2.34
N LEU A 92 -6.80 -7.56 1.26
CA LEU A 92 -5.95 -7.89 0.11
C LEU A 92 -4.48 -7.43 0.22
N CYS A 93 -4.09 -6.81 1.34
CA CYS A 93 -2.70 -6.47 1.62
C CYS A 93 -1.98 -7.46 2.54
N PHE A 94 -2.65 -8.53 3.01
CA PHE A 94 -2.05 -9.73 3.61
C PHE A 94 -2.86 -10.99 3.31
#